data_AF-A0A0D8XAW6-F1
#
_entry.id   AF-A0A0D8XAW6-F1
#
_cell.length_a   1.000
_cell.length_b   1.000
_cell.length_c   1.000
_cell.angle_alpha   90.00
_cell.angle_beta   90.00
_cell.angle_gamma   90.00
#
_symmetry.space_group_name_H-M   'P 1'
#
loop_
_entity.id
_entity.type
_entity.pdbx_description
1 polymer ?
#
loop_
_entity_poly.entity_id
_entity_poly.type
_entity_poly.pdbx_seq_one_letter_code
_entity_poly.pdbx_strand_id
1 'polypeptide(L)'
;MTMHVAELVAPVKLAWSPKDDSTSVGMQWSDLSTNHKWYHLFLSVFRMACICIILFLYICSLSNVSTAFSLLGSRGLGKVIKASPLINDPISAVVVGMLATVVLQSATTTTNVLVGMVAANMVSVHEAIPVMIGAELGGTLVNAIVSLVYSRKPEQFQRAFAAATLGDVFSLCCIFVILPFELATSFIEKLSWLIVDPLIAEHGVSLEIVDLLTDPLNKFILEVNDAELRNATIDDDFFPADHSFVNRCVFRNGSRIYKCPYKHIFAYSSLSDTAIGWIVLLASTTVLIVCLVGVIHLIQVLLHAPTASYLRSLIGKECPGRWKPCTGYVVMLVGLLITLAIQSNNIFCSSLTPLVGSGVITLDQMYPLILGANIGGSFSAVMAALTADGSRFEKTLHMAMCQVIYNVIGTFAFYLIPCTRKIPIFLARKLGEITNQYRWFIVVFIAIFFLLIPGIIIGLTLLPEYVIITCFSTLFILVLVIAIITIMQKYCFGLLPPILHTWNWVPIYLRSLEPYDPLMTRIFTSIPFVGNFFKKTRIDNYKVNNVPVHITSKLNGHTQV
;
A
#
# COMPACT_ATOMS: atom_id res chain seq x y z
N MET A 1 6.19 23.24 9.11
CA MET A 1 5.80 22.21 8.13
C MET A 1 6.98 21.58 7.38
N THR A 2 8.21 22.10 7.50
CA THR A 2 9.42 21.59 6.82
C THR A 2 10.37 20.75 7.71
N MET A 3 10.14 20.65 9.03
CA MET A 3 11.02 19.89 9.94
C MET A 3 10.70 18.39 10.05
N HIS A 4 9.47 17.94 9.79
CA HIS A 4 9.11 16.51 9.98
C HIS A 4 9.55 15.57 8.84
N VAL A 5 9.85 16.08 7.65
CA VAL A 5 10.41 15.24 6.57
C VAL A 5 11.87 14.91 6.84
N ALA A 6 12.61 15.78 7.55
CA ALA A 6 14.02 15.56 7.87
C ALA A 6 14.23 14.50 8.97
N GLU A 7 13.29 14.33 9.90
CA GLU A 7 13.36 13.29 10.94
C GLU A 7 12.98 11.90 10.42
N LEU A 8 12.07 11.81 9.45
CA LEU A 8 11.75 10.56 8.73
C LEU A 8 12.87 10.13 7.75
N VAL A 9 13.76 11.05 7.38
CA VAL A 9 14.92 10.82 6.48
C VAL A 9 16.24 10.92 7.24
N ALA A 10 16.22 10.97 8.59
CA ALA A 10 17.45 10.90 9.36
C ALA A 10 18.21 9.65 8.92
N PRO A 11 19.47 9.77 8.44
CA PRO A 11 20.19 8.62 7.96
C PRO A 11 20.27 7.66 9.14
N VAL A 12 19.56 6.52 9.02
CA VAL A 12 19.90 5.32 9.75
C VAL A 12 21.40 5.23 9.64
N LYS A 13 22.12 5.45 10.76
CA LYS A 13 23.56 5.25 10.79
C LYS A 13 23.75 3.83 10.28
N LEU A 14 24.22 3.75 9.03
CA LEU A 14 24.59 2.53 8.36
C LEU A 14 25.69 1.90 9.20
N ALA A 15 25.32 1.03 10.13
CA ALA A 15 26.23 0.11 10.82
C ALA A 15 26.68 -1.02 9.87
N TRP A 16 26.76 -0.75 8.57
CA TRP A 16 27.29 -1.66 7.55
C TRP A 16 28.41 -0.94 6.79
N SER A 17 29.43 -0.52 7.56
CA SER A 17 30.78 -0.34 7.03
C SER A 17 31.48 -1.69 7.18
N PRO A 18 31.99 -2.31 6.10
CA PRO A 18 32.79 -3.55 6.17
C PRO A 18 34.23 -3.25 6.64
N LYS A 19 34.35 -2.54 7.76
CA LYS A 19 35.59 -2.39 8.52
C LYS A 19 35.22 -2.56 9.98
N ASP A 20 35.78 -3.61 10.58
CA ASP A 20 35.67 -4.06 11.98
C ASP A 20 34.56 -5.07 12.30
N ASP A 21 34.36 -6.07 11.41
CA ASP A 21 33.53 -7.25 11.69
C ASP A 21 34.34 -8.38 12.36
N SER A 22 35.12 -8.04 13.40
CA SER A 22 35.79 -9.02 14.27
C SER A 22 35.42 -8.88 15.75
N THR A 23 34.52 -7.97 16.14
CA THR A 23 34.21 -7.72 17.57
C THR A 23 32.73 -7.63 17.95
N SER A 24 31.78 -8.00 17.09
CA SER A 24 30.38 -8.16 17.50
C SER A 24 29.74 -9.45 17.01
N VAL A 25 30.38 -10.58 17.32
CA VAL A 25 29.63 -11.80 17.62
C VAL A 25 28.87 -11.49 18.91
N GLY A 26 27.55 -11.31 18.84
CA GLY A 26 26.73 -11.12 20.04
C GLY A 26 27.04 -12.24 21.04
N MET A 27 27.45 -11.87 22.26
CA MET A 27 27.77 -12.84 23.33
C MET A 27 26.62 -13.84 23.46
N GLN A 28 26.97 -15.12 23.62
CA GLN A 28 25.98 -16.17 23.76
C GLN A 28 25.18 -15.96 25.06
N TRP A 29 23.90 -16.31 25.11
CA TRP A 29 23.08 -16.04 26.31
C TRP A 29 23.60 -16.76 27.56
N SER A 30 24.44 -17.79 27.41
CA SER A 30 25.18 -18.42 28.49
C SER A 30 26.15 -17.46 29.20
N ASP A 31 26.76 -16.53 28.47
CA ASP A 31 27.96 -15.79 28.90
C ASP A 31 27.63 -14.41 29.51
N LEU A 32 26.36 -14.00 29.50
CA LEU A 32 25.92 -12.74 30.11
C LEU A 32 25.74 -12.85 31.62
N SER A 33 26.23 -11.85 32.35
CA SER A 33 26.00 -11.67 33.80
C SER A 33 24.50 -11.59 34.14
N THR A 34 24.13 -12.06 35.34
CA THR A 34 22.72 -12.14 35.80
C THR A 34 21.99 -10.80 35.73
N ASN A 35 22.66 -9.68 36.03
CA ASN A 35 22.08 -8.34 35.95
C ASN A 35 21.79 -7.90 34.51
N HIS A 36 22.66 -8.27 33.56
CA HIS A 36 22.44 -7.99 32.14
C HIS A 36 21.31 -8.85 31.56
N LYS A 37 21.18 -10.12 32.00
CA LYS A 37 20.05 -10.99 31.64
C LYS A 37 18.72 -10.40 32.08
N TRP A 38 18.63 -9.94 33.33
CA TRP A 38 17.44 -9.27 33.86
C TRP A 38 17.12 -7.97 33.13
N TYR A 39 18.12 -7.14 32.82
CA TYR A 39 17.93 -5.92 32.04
C TYR A 39 17.38 -6.21 30.64
N HIS A 40 17.93 -7.20 29.92
CA HIS A 40 17.42 -7.60 28.60
C HIS A 40 16.01 -8.20 28.67
N LEU A 41 15.71 -9.02 29.67
CA LEU A 41 14.37 -9.59 29.87
C LEU A 41 13.35 -8.50 30.20
N PHE A 42 13.67 -7.61 31.15
CA PHE A 42 12.83 -6.47 31.52
C PHE A 42 12.57 -5.56 30.32
N LEU A 43 13.61 -5.21 29.56
CA LEU A 43 13.48 -4.36 28.37
C LEU A 43 12.65 -5.04 27.28
N SER A 44 12.75 -6.36 27.12
CA SER A 44 11.93 -7.13 26.17
C SER A 44 10.46 -7.16 26.59
N VAL A 45 10.18 -7.44 27.88
CA VAL A 45 8.81 -7.42 28.44
C VAL A 45 8.20 -6.02 28.36
N PHE A 46 8.97 -4.98 28.69
CA PHE A 46 8.54 -3.59 28.56
C PHE A 46 8.19 -3.24 27.11
N ARG A 47 9.03 -3.65 26.14
CA ARG A 47 8.73 -3.46 24.71
C ARG A 47 7.45 -4.17 24.30
N MET A 48 7.26 -5.43 24.71
CA MET A 48 6.03 -6.18 24.42
C MET A 48 4.79 -5.50 25.03
N ALA A 49 4.89 -5.00 26.26
CA ALA A 49 3.82 -4.23 26.89
C ALA A 49 3.52 -2.93 26.12
N CYS A 50 4.56 -2.20 25.68
CA CYS A 50 4.39 -1.02 24.83
C CYS A 50 3.69 -1.35 23.51
N ILE A 51 4.02 -2.47 22.85
CA ILE A 51 3.31 -2.91 21.64
C ILE A 51 1.83 -3.11 21.97
N CYS A 52 1.50 -3.88 23.00
CA CYS A 52 0.11 -4.12 23.39
C CYS A 52 -0.66 -2.81 23.67
N ILE A 53 -0.05 -1.84 24.34
CA ILE A 53 -0.65 -0.53 24.61
C ILE A 53 -0.87 0.26 23.31
N ILE A 54 0.10 0.29 22.42
CA ILE A 54 -0.02 1.00 21.14
C ILE A 54 -1.08 0.34 20.26
N LEU A 55 -1.14 -1.00 20.22
CA LEU A 55 -2.17 -1.76 19.54
C LEU A 55 -3.56 -1.47 20.13
N PHE A 56 -3.68 -1.37 21.44
CA PHE A 56 -4.93 -0.98 22.09
C PHE A 56 -5.37 0.44 21.71
N LEU A 57 -4.46 1.42 21.73
CA LEU A 57 -4.74 2.79 21.30
C LEU A 57 -5.09 2.86 19.80
N TYR A 58 -4.46 2.03 18.99
CA TYR A 58 -4.77 1.89 17.56
C TYR A 58 -6.21 1.40 17.35
N ILE A 59 -6.61 0.33 18.04
CA ILE A 59 -7.97 -0.23 18.01
C ILE A 59 -9.00 0.81 18.47
N CYS A 60 -8.73 1.53 19.56
CA CYS A 60 -9.60 2.62 20.03
C CYS A 60 -9.74 3.74 18.97
N SER A 61 -8.65 4.12 18.31
CA SER A 61 -8.70 5.15 17.27
C SER A 61 -9.59 4.73 16.09
N LEU A 62 -9.59 3.45 15.69
CA LEU A 62 -10.42 2.93 14.61
C LEU A 62 -11.92 3.13 14.87
N SER A 63 -12.37 2.81 16.08
CA SER A 63 -13.76 3.03 16.49
C SER A 63 -14.13 4.52 16.44
N ASN A 64 -13.27 5.39 16.98
CA ASN A 64 -13.51 6.85 16.93
C ASN A 64 -13.52 7.43 15.50
N VAL A 65 -12.72 6.88 14.59
CA VAL A 65 -12.77 7.25 13.15
C VAL A 65 -14.13 6.90 12.55
N SER A 66 -14.66 5.69 12.82
CA SER A 66 -15.98 5.25 12.37
C SER A 66 -17.11 6.15 12.89
N THR A 67 -17.10 6.46 14.18
CA THR A 67 -18.09 7.35 14.82
C THR A 67 -18.00 8.78 14.27
N ALA A 68 -16.79 9.29 14.04
CA ALA A 68 -16.58 10.59 13.42
C ALA A 68 -17.11 10.66 11.99
N PHE A 69 -16.86 9.62 11.16
CA PHE A 69 -17.44 9.53 9.82
C PHE A 69 -18.97 9.43 9.87
N SER A 70 -19.54 8.68 10.81
CA SER A 70 -20.99 8.59 10.99
C SER A 70 -21.60 9.96 11.32
N LEU A 71 -20.94 10.74 12.18
CA LEU A 71 -21.35 12.10 12.56
C LEU A 71 -21.24 13.11 11.40
N LEU A 72 -20.23 12.96 10.54
CA LEU A 72 -20.09 13.78 9.33
C LEU A 72 -21.07 13.34 8.25
N GLY A 73 -21.30 12.04 8.12
CA GLY A 73 -22.24 11.41 7.19
C GLY A 73 -23.66 11.93 7.37
N SER A 74 -24.16 11.94 8.61
CA SER A 74 -25.49 12.47 8.99
C SER A 74 -25.68 13.97 8.77
N ARG A 75 -24.62 14.68 8.38
CA ARG A 75 -24.62 16.13 8.12
C ARG A 75 -24.36 16.45 6.65
N GLY A 76 -24.68 15.51 5.76
CA GLY A 76 -24.64 15.68 4.32
C GLY A 76 -23.29 15.36 3.66
N LEU A 77 -22.23 15.02 4.42
CA LEU A 77 -20.98 14.56 3.82
C LEU A 77 -21.21 13.25 3.03
N GLY A 78 -22.11 12.38 3.51
CA GLY A 78 -22.51 11.16 2.78
C GLY A 78 -23.14 11.47 1.42
N LYS A 79 -24.05 12.44 1.34
CA LYS A 79 -24.67 12.90 0.08
C LYS A 79 -23.62 13.43 -0.91
N VAL A 80 -22.65 14.24 -0.44
CA VAL A 80 -21.58 14.78 -1.30
C VAL A 80 -20.68 13.67 -1.85
N ILE A 81 -20.33 12.69 -1.01
CA ILE A 81 -19.50 11.55 -1.37
C ILE A 81 -20.22 10.67 -2.40
N LYS A 82 -21.49 10.30 -2.15
CA LYS A 82 -22.31 9.50 -3.07
C LYS A 82 -22.65 10.21 -4.37
N ALA A 83 -22.77 11.54 -4.35
CA ALA A 83 -23.00 12.34 -5.55
C ALA A 83 -21.71 12.54 -6.38
N SER A 84 -20.54 12.22 -5.82
CA SER A 84 -19.27 12.47 -6.51
C SER A 84 -19.01 11.43 -7.61
N PRO A 85 -18.66 11.86 -8.85
CA PRO A 85 -18.31 10.93 -9.92
C PRO A 85 -17.02 10.14 -9.59
N LEU A 86 -16.21 10.63 -8.65
CA LEU A 86 -14.95 10.04 -8.24
C LEU A 86 -15.10 8.69 -7.53
N ILE A 87 -16.24 8.46 -6.87
CA ILE A 87 -16.52 7.21 -6.14
C ILE A 87 -17.47 6.32 -6.95
N ASN A 88 -18.37 6.90 -7.73
CA ASN A 88 -19.31 6.16 -8.57
C ASN A 88 -18.63 5.50 -9.77
N ASP A 89 -17.55 6.08 -10.29
CA ASP A 89 -16.75 5.47 -11.34
C ASP A 89 -15.66 4.56 -10.74
N PRO A 90 -15.63 3.24 -11.06
CA PRO A 90 -14.72 2.31 -10.42
C PRO A 90 -13.24 2.59 -10.72
N ILE A 91 -12.93 3.14 -11.90
CA ILE A 91 -11.55 3.47 -12.27
C ILE A 91 -11.07 4.67 -11.46
N SER A 92 -11.92 5.70 -11.31
CA SER A 92 -11.66 6.84 -10.42
C SER A 92 -11.53 6.39 -8.97
N ALA A 93 -12.39 5.49 -8.51
CA ALA A 93 -12.36 4.97 -7.16
C ALA A 93 -11.03 4.27 -6.83
N VAL A 94 -10.47 3.48 -7.76
CA VAL A 94 -9.10 2.91 -7.64
C VAL A 94 -8.06 4.02 -7.48
N VAL A 95 -8.15 5.09 -8.26
CA VAL A 95 -7.22 6.22 -8.15
C VAL A 95 -7.37 6.96 -6.82
N VAL A 96 -8.60 7.16 -6.34
CA VAL A 96 -8.88 7.76 -5.02
C VAL A 96 -8.23 6.92 -3.92
N GLY A 97 -8.36 5.59 -3.98
CA GLY A 97 -7.72 4.68 -3.02
C GLY A 97 -6.19 4.76 -3.04
N MET A 98 -5.59 4.79 -4.23
CA MET A 98 -4.14 4.94 -4.37
C MET A 98 -3.65 6.28 -3.81
N LEU A 99 -4.30 7.40 -4.18
CA LEU A 99 -3.94 8.72 -3.67
C LEU A 99 -4.14 8.82 -2.16
N ALA A 100 -5.24 8.27 -1.63
CA ALA A 100 -5.47 8.19 -0.20
C ALA A 100 -4.33 7.44 0.51
N THR A 101 -3.84 6.34 -0.08
CA THR A 101 -2.69 5.61 0.45
C THR A 101 -1.39 6.38 0.32
N VAL A 102 -1.17 7.14 -0.76
CA VAL A 102 -0.01 8.03 -0.89
C VAL A 102 -0.02 9.11 0.19
N VAL A 103 -1.19 9.67 0.52
CA VAL A 103 -1.32 10.67 1.58
C VAL A 103 -1.14 10.05 2.96
N LEU A 104 -1.81 8.93 3.23
CA LEU A 104 -1.78 8.23 4.52
C LEU A 104 -0.55 7.35 4.70
N GLN A 105 0.27 7.17 3.65
CA GLN A 105 1.48 6.37 3.57
C GLN A 105 1.30 4.86 3.90
N SER A 106 0.05 4.41 4.08
CA SER A 106 -0.27 3.08 4.56
C SER A 106 -1.56 2.58 3.92
N ALA A 107 -1.46 1.50 3.15
CA ALA A 107 -2.61 0.85 2.51
C ALA A 107 -3.59 0.34 3.56
N THR A 108 -3.07 -0.27 4.64
CA THR A 108 -3.85 -0.75 5.78
C THR A 108 -4.62 0.37 6.48
N THR A 109 -3.98 1.53 6.69
CA THR A 109 -4.66 2.70 7.26
C THR A 109 -5.78 3.20 6.36
N THR A 110 -5.53 3.23 5.04
CA THR A 110 -6.53 3.66 4.05
C THR A 110 -7.73 2.73 4.02
N THR A 111 -7.51 1.42 4.02
CA THR A 111 -8.59 0.42 4.07
C THR A 111 -9.36 0.49 5.38
N ASN A 112 -8.70 0.75 6.52
CA ASN A 112 -9.40 0.88 7.79
C ASN A 112 -10.26 2.15 7.88
N VAL A 113 -9.79 3.26 7.30
CA VAL A 113 -10.60 4.47 7.09
C VAL A 113 -11.81 4.15 6.22
N LEU A 114 -11.62 3.41 5.13
CA LEU A 114 -12.69 2.97 4.23
C LEU A 114 -13.71 2.06 4.93
N VAL A 115 -13.27 1.13 5.78
CA VAL A 115 -14.16 0.33 6.65
C VAL A 115 -15.00 1.23 7.56
N GLY A 116 -14.41 2.27 8.15
CA GLY A 116 -15.15 3.27 8.92
C GLY A 116 -16.18 4.06 8.10
N MET A 117 -15.87 4.38 6.84
CA MET A 117 -16.82 5.02 5.92
C MET A 117 -18.00 4.09 5.54
N VAL A 118 -17.73 2.79 5.37
CA VAL A 118 -18.77 1.77 5.15
C VAL A 118 -19.63 1.59 6.40
N ALA A 119 -19.02 1.57 7.59
CA ALA A 119 -19.72 1.53 8.88
C ALA A 119 -20.71 2.71 9.01
N ALA A 120 -20.29 3.88 8.55
CA ALA A 120 -21.05 5.12 8.54
C ALA A 120 -22.10 5.21 7.42
N ASN A 121 -22.30 4.16 6.60
CA ASN A 121 -23.16 4.17 5.39
C ASN A 121 -22.83 5.27 4.37
N MET A 122 -21.61 5.84 4.43
CA MET A 122 -21.19 6.89 3.50
C MET A 122 -20.87 6.32 2.13
N VAL A 123 -20.34 5.09 2.10
CA VAL A 123 -19.96 4.35 0.90
C VAL A 123 -20.50 2.92 1.05
N SER A 124 -21.08 2.36 -0.01
CA SER A 124 -21.51 0.97 -0.03
C SER A 124 -20.31 0.02 -0.16
N VAL A 125 -20.48 -1.26 0.19
CA VAL A 125 -19.42 -2.26 0.00
C VAL A 125 -19.01 -2.34 -1.47
N HIS A 126 -19.97 -2.27 -2.38
CA HIS A 126 -19.74 -2.25 -3.83
C HIS A 126 -18.84 -1.10 -4.28
N GLU A 127 -19.14 0.14 -3.86
CA GLU A 127 -18.35 1.34 -4.18
C GLU A 127 -16.98 1.34 -3.47
N ALA A 128 -16.87 0.66 -2.33
CA ALA A 128 -15.65 0.59 -1.55
C ALA A 128 -14.63 -0.42 -2.14
N ILE A 129 -15.07 -1.48 -2.83
CA ILE A 129 -14.15 -2.49 -3.39
C ILE A 129 -13.11 -1.88 -4.35
N PRO A 130 -13.47 -1.04 -5.35
CA PRO A 130 -12.47 -0.40 -6.19
C PRO A 130 -11.52 0.53 -5.43
N VAL A 131 -12.01 1.27 -4.43
CA VAL A 131 -11.16 2.12 -3.55
C VAL A 131 -10.15 1.26 -2.79
N MET A 132 -10.60 0.15 -2.23
CA MET A 132 -9.78 -0.82 -1.52
C MET A 132 -8.69 -1.43 -2.42
N ILE A 133 -9.04 -1.84 -3.64
CA ILE A 133 -8.09 -2.34 -4.64
C ILE A 133 -7.03 -1.28 -4.96
N GLY A 134 -7.44 -0.01 -5.08
CA GLY A 134 -6.55 1.12 -5.30
C GLY A 134 -5.59 1.40 -4.15
N ALA A 135 -6.05 1.22 -2.91
CA ALA A 135 -5.24 1.44 -1.71
C ALA A 135 -3.99 0.54 -1.68
N GLU A 136 -4.06 -0.68 -2.21
CA GLU A 136 -2.93 -1.60 -2.30
C GLU A 136 -1.85 -1.20 -3.34
N LEU A 137 -2.06 -0.15 -4.13
CA LEU A 137 -1.12 0.36 -5.15
C LEU A 137 -0.47 1.71 -4.78
N GLY A 138 -0.72 2.23 -3.57
CA GLY A 138 -0.09 3.47 -3.08
C GLY A 138 1.20 3.26 -2.27
N GLY A 139 1.57 2.01 -1.97
CA GLY A 139 2.50 1.69 -0.89
C GLY A 139 3.98 1.82 -1.21
N THR A 140 4.40 1.75 -2.48
CA THR A 140 5.84 1.73 -2.80
C THR A 140 6.48 3.11 -2.95
N LEU A 141 5.77 4.23 -2.77
CA LEU A 141 6.40 5.57 -2.71
C LEU A 141 7.51 5.62 -1.65
N VAL A 142 7.23 5.14 -0.43
CA VAL A 142 8.21 5.07 0.66
C VAL A 142 9.34 4.10 0.31
N ASN A 143 9.01 2.92 -0.20
CA ASN A 143 10.00 1.90 -0.56
C ASN A 143 10.95 2.39 -1.66
N ALA A 144 10.41 3.12 -2.64
CA ALA A 144 11.18 3.74 -3.71
C ALA A 144 12.14 4.79 -3.15
N ILE A 145 11.69 5.64 -2.22
CA ILE A 145 12.57 6.59 -1.52
C ILE A 145 13.68 5.85 -0.76
N VAL A 146 13.36 4.77 -0.04
CA VAL A 146 14.36 3.97 0.70
C VAL A 146 15.38 3.34 -0.24
N SER A 147 14.97 2.90 -1.44
CA SER A 147 15.91 2.36 -2.43
C SER A 147 16.96 3.40 -2.89
N LEU A 148 16.66 4.71 -2.81
CA LEU A 148 17.59 5.79 -3.19
C LEU A 148 18.87 5.79 -2.34
N VAL A 149 18.83 5.21 -1.13
CA VAL A 149 20.02 5.04 -0.28
C VAL A 149 21.12 4.23 -0.98
N TYR A 150 20.74 3.30 -1.86
CA TYR A 150 21.68 2.42 -2.58
C TYR A 150 22.21 3.00 -3.88
N SER A 151 21.79 4.21 -4.26
CA SER A 151 22.10 4.87 -5.55
C SER A 151 23.58 5.00 -5.90
N ARG A 152 24.46 4.97 -4.89
CA ARG A 152 25.91 5.04 -5.10
C ARG A 152 26.47 3.79 -5.80
N LYS A 153 25.81 2.64 -5.67
CA LYS A 153 26.26 1.35 -6.25
C LYS A 153 25.22 0.84 -7.25
N PRO A 154 25.54 0.77 -8.56
CA PRO A 154 24.55 0.50 -9.61
C PRO A 154 23.82 -0.84 -9.43
N GLU A 155 24.56 -1.92 -9.14
CA GLU A 155 23.96 -3.24 -8.95
C GLU A 155 23.08 -3.33 -7.69
N GLN A 156 23.52 -2.72 -6.59
CA GLN A 156 22.75 -2.71 -5.35
C GLN A 156 21.48 -1.88 -5.51
N PHE A 157 21.58 -0.78 -6.26
CA PHE A 157 20.45 0.08 -6.56
C PHE A 157 19.42 -0.60 -7.46
N GLN A 158 19.86 -1.29 -8.52
CA GLN A 158 18.99 -2.09 -9.38
C GLN A 158 18.17 -3.09 -8.57
N ARG A 159 18.83 -3.83 -7.66
CA ARG A 159 18.18 -4.83 -6.81
C ARG A 159 17.24 -4.20 -5.79
N ALA A 160 17.66 -3.11 -5.14
CA ALA A 160 16.86 -2.38 -4.18
C ALA A 160 15.60 -1.78 -4.82
N PHE A 161 15.71 -1.17 -5.99
CA PHE A 161 14.56 -0.58 -6.67
C PHE A 161 13.59 -1.67 -7.18
N ALA A 162 14.10 -2.76 -7.76
CA ALA A 162 13.27 -3.90 -8.13
C ALA A 162 12.50 -4.46 -6.93
N ALA A 163 13.16 -4.59 -5.77
CA ALA A 163 12.52 -4.98 -4.51
C ALA A 163 11.45 -3.98 -4.05
N ALA A 164 11.75 -2.69 -4.11
CA ALA A 164 10.83 -1.64 -3.71
C ALA A 164 9.53 -1.68 -4.52
N THR A 165 9.60 -1.90 -5.83
CA THR A 165 8.44 -1.87 -6.73
C THR A 165 7.70 -3.20 -6.86
N LEU A 166 8.22 -4.29 -6.31
CA LEU A 166 7.66 -5.63 -6.50
C LEU A 166 6.22 -5.75 -5.99
N GLY A 167 5.89 -5.08 -4.87
CA GLY A 167 4.55 -5.03 -4.29
C GLY A 167 3.54 -4.34 -5.21
N ASP A 168 3.75 -3.06 -5.55
CA ASP A 168 2.83 -2.32 -6.44
C ASP A 168 2.80 -2.93 -7.86
N VAL A 169 3.86 -3.59 -8.35
CA VAL A 169 3.81 -4.37 -9.62
C VAL A 169 2.85 -5.56 -9.51
N PHE A 170 2.87 -6.28 -8.39
CA PHE A 170 1.90 -7.34 -8.12
C PHE A 170 0.47 -6.78 -8.00
N SER A 171 0.27 -5.69 -7.24
CA SER A 171 -1.03 -5.03 -7.11
C SER A 171 -1.55 -4.53 -8.45
N LEU A 172 -0.67 -3.99 -9.31
CA LEU A 172 -1.00 -3.56 -10.67
C LEU A 172 -1.46 -4.75 -11.52
N CYS A 173 -0.75 -5.88 -11.45
CA CYS A 173 -1.16 -7.10 -12.13
C CYS A 173 -2.54 -7.59 -11.64
N CYS A 174 -2.80 -7.51 -10.33
CA CYS A 174 -4.10 -7.83 -9.76
C CYS A 174 -5.19 -6.89 -10.25
N ILE A 175 -4.93 -5.58 -10.33
CA ILE A 175 -5.87 -4.61 -10.90
C ILE A 175 -6.25 -5.00 -12.33
N PHE A 176 -5.28 -5.30 -13.21
CA PHE A 176 -5.59 -5.61 -14.62
C PHE A 176 -6.37 -6.91 -14.82
N VAL A 177 -6.33 -7.85 -13.88
CA VAL A 177 -7.00 -9.15 -14.00
C VAL A 177 -8.28 -9.20 -13.16
N ILE A 178 -8.17 -8.85 -11.89
CA ILE A 178 -9.24 -8.98 -10.90
C ILE A 178 -10.25 -7.85 -11.02
N LEU A 179 -9.84 -6.60 -11.25
CA LEU A 179 -10.78 -5.48 -11.32
C LEU A 179 -11.79 -5.63 -12.48
N PRO A 180 -11.38 -5.89 -13.75
CA PRO A 180 -12.37 -6.10 -14.82
C PRO A 180 -13.29 -7.29 -14.54
N PHE A 181 -12.76 -8.35 -13.93
CA PHE A 181 -13.55 -9.51 -13.54
C PHE A 181 -14.57 -9.16 -12.46
N GLU A 182 -14.17 -8.35 -11.48
CA GLU A 182 -15.04 -7.84 -10.43
C GLU A 182 -16.12 -6.90 -10.98
N LEU A 183 -15.77 -6.00 -11.90
CA LEU A 183 -16.76 -5.11 -12.53
C LEU A 183 -17.77 -5.88 -13.40
N ALA A 184 -17.37 -7.01 -13.98
CA ALA A 184 -18.25 -7.83 -14.81
C ALA A 184 -19.16 -8.75 -13.97
N THR A 185 -18.70 -9.22 -12.81
CA THR A 185 -19.38 -10.30 -12.07
C THR A 185 -19.73 -9.99 -10.61
N SER A 186 -19.10 -8.98 -10.02
CA SER A 186 -19.12 -8.65 -8.57
C SER A 186 -18.84 -9.88 -7.71
N PHE A 187 -17.82 -10.65 -8.10
CA PHE A 187 -17.51 -11.95 -7.51
C PHE A 187 -16.96 -11.84 -6.09
N ILE A 188 -16.06 -10.89 -5.82
CA ILE A 188 -15.49 -10.63 -4.49
C ILE A 188 -16.61 -10.27 -3.53
N GLU A 189 -17.50 -9.35 -3.94
CA GLU A 189 -18.65 -8.96 -3.13
C GLU A 189 -19.55 -10.16 -2.83
N LYS A 190 -19.98 -10.90 -3.86
CA LYS A 190 -20.85 -12.09 -3.69
C LYS A 190 -20.22 -13.16 -2.81
N LEU A 191 -18.92 -13.39 -2.95
CA LEU A 191 -18.20 -14.37 -2.13
C LEU A 191 -18.11 -13.90 -0.67
N SER A 192 -17.99 -12.59 -0.43
CA SER A 192 -18.02 -12.02 0.92
C SER A 192 -19.37 -12.28 1.60
N TRP A 193 -20.48 -11.99 0.93
CA TRP A 193 -21.83 -12.31 1.44
C TRP A 193 -22.01 -13.80 1.74
N LEU A 194 -21.52 -14.68 0.86
CA LEU A 194 -21.60 -16.14 1.05
C LEU A 194 -20.82 -16.62 2.30
N ILE A 195 -19.72 -15.95 2.66
CA ILE A 195 -18.89 -16.34 3.80
C ILE A 195 -19.41 -15.70 5.11
N VAL A 196 -19.84 -14.45 5.05
CA VAL A 196 -20.15 -13.64 6.23
C VAL A 196 -21.56 -13.90 6.75
N ASP A 197 -22.57 -14.02 5.89
CA ASP A 197 -23.98 -14.16 6.34
C ASP A 197 -24.18 -15.42 7.21
N PRO A 198 -23.65 -16.60 6.84
CA PRO A 198 -23.74 -17.78 7.70
C PRO A 198 -22.99 -17.60 9.02
N LEU A 199 -21.84 -16.91 8.98
CA LEU A 199 -21.00 -16.68 10.15
C LEU A 199 -21.71 -15.78 11.19
N ILE A 200 -22.40 -14.74 10.73
CA ILE A 200 -23.20 -13.85 11.58
C ILE A 200 -24.45 -14.59 12.10
N ALA A 201 -25.13 -15.34 11.24
CA ALA A 201 -26.35 -16.06 11.60
C ALA A 201 -26.14 -17.16 12.66
N GLU A 202 -25.02 -17.89 12.61
CA GLU A 202 -24.72 -18.95 13.59
C GLU A 202 -24.14 -18.43 14.90
N HIS A 203 -23.21 -17.47 14.83
CA HIS A 203 -22.36 -17.14 15.98
C HIS A 203 -22.66 -15.78 16.60
N GLY A 204 -23.50 -14.93 15.99
CA GLY A 204 -23.84 -13.60 16.52
C GLY A 204 -22.61 -12.81 16.97
N VAL A 205 -21.49 -12.91 16.23
CA VAL A 205 -20.15 -12.50 16.70
C VAL A 205 -20.00 -10.98 16.69
N SER A 206 -20.69 -10.26 17.57
CA SER A 206 -20.06 -9.08 18.15
C SER A 206 -19.06 -9.59 19.17
N LEU A 207 -17.75 -9.38 18.96
CA LEU A 207 -16.75 -9.63 20.00
C LEU A 207 -16.97 -8.60 21.12
N GLU A 208 -17.94 -8.85 22.01
CA GLU A 208 -18.22 -8.01 23.18
C GLU A 208 -16.96 -7.75 24.02
N ILE A 209 -15.96 -8.63 23.94
CA ILE A 209 -14.67 -8.49 24.63
C ILE A 209 -13.92 -7.24 24.15
N VAL A 210 -13.96 -6.92 22.85
CA VAL A 210 -13.26 -5.75 22.29
C VAL A 210 -14.01 -4.47 22.62
N ASP A 211 -15.33 -4.49 22.51
CA ASP A 211 -16.20 -3.37 22.89
C ASP A 211 -16.07 -3.08 24.40
N LEU A 212 -16.10 -4.09 25.26
CA LEU A 212 -15.91 -3.94 26.71
C LEU A 212 -14.57 -3.30 27.08
N LEU A 213 -13.51 -3.59 26.30
CA LEU A 213 -12.18 -3.04 26.54
C LEU A 213 -12.04 -1.62 25.98
N THR A 214 -12.68 -1.30 24.85
CA THR A 214 -12.52 -0.03 24.14
C THR A 214 -13.56 1.03 24.53
N ASP A 215 -14.76 0.62 24.90
CA ASP A 215 -15.88 1.44 25.38
C ASP A 215 -15.52 2.50 26.41
N PRO A 216 -14.80 2.19 27.51
CA PRO A 216 -14.52 3.21 28.52
C PRO A 216 -13.69 4.37 27.94
N LEU A 217 -12.81 4.09 26.97
CA LEU A 217 -11.99 5.10 26.32
C LEU A 217 -12.75 5.80 25.20
N ASN A 218 -13.52 5.07 24.38
CA ASN A 218 -14.35 5.63 23.31
C ASN A 218 -15.44 6.57 23.86
N LYS A 219 -16.19 6.13 24.89
CA LYS A 219 -17.19 6.93 25.59
C LYS A 219 -16.59 8.09 26.37
N PHE A 220 -15.29 8.08 26.67
CA PHE A 220 -14.61 9.26 27.21
C PHE A 220 -14.27 10.27 26.12
N ILE A 221 -13.97 9.83 24.90
CA ILE A 221 -13.65 10.71 23.77
C ILE A 221 -14.93 11.34 23.22
N LEU A 222 -15.88 10.51 22.80
CA LEU A 222 -17.12 10.93 22.15
C LEU A 222 -18.24 9.92 22.42
N GLU A 223 -19.34 10.39 22.99
CA GLU A 223 -20.56 9.59 23.19
C GLU A 223 -21.67 10.14 22.29
N VAL A 224 -22.22 9.28 21.44
CA VAL A 224 -23.22 9.63 20.42
C VAL A 224 -24.41 8.68 20.53
N ASN A 225 -25.59 9.13 20.13
CA ASN A 225 -26.75 8.25 20.01
C ASN A 225 -26.70 7.46 18.69
N ASP A 226 -26.14 6.25 18.72
CA ASP A 226 -25.90 5.44 17.52
C ASP A 226 -27.18 5.06 16.75
N ALA A 227 -28.31 4.89 17.45
CA ALA A 227 -29.57 4.54 16.82
C ALA A 227 -30.12 5.70 15.97
N GLU A 228 -30.10 6.92 16.51
CA GLU A 228 -30.49 8.12 15.79
C GLU A 228 -29.51 8.44 14.66
N LEU A 229 -28.21 8.30 14.94
CA LEU A 229 -27.16 8.56 13.97
C LEU A 229 -27.26 7.64 12.75
N ARG A 230 -27.58 6.36 12.96
CA ARG A 230 -27.80 5.39 11.87
C ARG A 230 -28.98 5.80 11.00
N ASN A 231 -30.11 6.18 11.60
CA ASN A 231 -31.28 6.60 10.83
C ASN A 231 -30.98 7.87 10.03
N ALA A 232 -30.25 8.81 10.62
CA ALA A 232 -29.82 10.03 9.93
C ALA A 232 -28.90 9.74 8.74
N THR A 233 -27.98 8.75 8.83
CA THR A 233 -27.12 8.39 7.69
C THR A 233 -27.85 7.72 6.53
N ILE A 234 -29.06 7.20 6.77
CA ILE A 234 -29.91 6.58 5.73
C ILE A 234 -30.82 7.66 5.11
N ASP A 235 -31.40 8.51 5.95
CA ASP A 235 -32.24 9.64 5.54
C ASP A 235 -31.85 10.90 6.33
N ASP A 236 -31.00 11.74 5.72
CA ASP A 236 -30.51 12.98 6.35
C ASP A 236 -31.64 13.97 6.66
N ASP A 237 -32.80 13.86 6.00
CA ASP A 237 -33.93 14.78 6.18
C ASP A 237 -34.88 14.32 7.31
N PHE A 238 -34.63 13.13 7.87
CA PHE A 238 -35.43 12.55 8.96
C PHE A 238 -35.34 13.36 10.26
N PHE A 239 -34.19 13.97 10.53
CA PHE A 239 -33.98 14.84 11.70
C PHE A 239 -33.85 16.30 11.27
N PRO A 240 -34.40 17.26 12.04
CA PRO A 240 -34.22 18.67 11.74
C PRO A 240 -32.72 19.03 11.82
N ALA A 241 -32.28 19.99 10.99
CA ALA A 241 -30.87 20.44 10.91
C ALA A 241 -30.28 20.90 12.27
N ASP A 242 -31.16 21.17 13.23
CA ASP A 242 -30.86 21.66 14.56
C ASP A 242 -30.69 20.55 15.62
N HIS A 243 -31.07 19.32 15.29
CA HIS A 243 -30.91 18.14 16.15
C HIS A 243 -29.43 17.85 16.38
N SER A 244 -29.02 17.47 17.60
CA SER A 244 -27.64 17.09 17.92
C SER A 244 -27.59 15.60 18.18
N PHE A 245 -26.75 14.87 17.45
CA PHE A 245 -26.56 13.44 17.66
C PHE A 245 -25.59 13.14 18.81
N VAL A 246 -24.71 14.10 19.13
CA VAL A 246 -23.81 14.03 20.29
C VAL A 246 -24.63 14.22 21.56
N ASN A 247 -24.44 13.32 22.53
CA ASN A 247 -25.05 13.45 23.85
C ASN A 247 -24.46 14.68 24.54
N ARG A 248 -25.28 15.63 25.00
CA ARG A 248 -24.79 16.90 25.58
C ARG A 248 -25.46 17.20 26.91
N CYS A 249 -24.74 17.91 27.75
CA CYS A 249 -25.24 18.45 29.02
C CYS A 249 -25.56 19.94 28.95
N VAL A 250 -25.50 20.53 27.76
CA VAL A 250 -25.82 21.92 27.48
C VAL A 250 -26.87 21.95 26.38
N PHE A 251 -28.02 22.55 26.66
CA PHE A 251 -29.06 22.78 25.67
C PHE A 251 -28.74 24.02 24.83
N ARG A 252 -29.34 24.12 23.64
CA ARG A 252 -29.18 25.28 22.72
C ARG A 252 -29.53 26.63 23.36
N ASN A 253 -30.39 26.64 24.37
CA ASN A 253 -30.77 27.84 25.13
C ASN A 253 -29.71 28.25 26.18
N GLY A 254 -28.56 27.56 26.25
CA GLY A 254 -27.50 27.80 27.23
C GLY A 254 -27.75 27.21 28.62
N SER A 255 -28.91 26.58 28.85
CA SER A 255 -29.22 25.87 30.09
C SER A 255 -28.37 24.60 30.21
N ARG A 256 -27.88 24.33 31.42
CA ARG A 256 -27.00 23.20 31.73
C ARG A 256 -27.73 22.18 32.60
N ILE A 257 -27.48 20.91 32.37
CA ILE A 257 -27.98 19.83 33.24
C ILE A 257 -27.16 19.83 34.53
N TYR A 258 -27.82 20.04 35.67
CA TYR A 258 -27.17 20.21 36.99
C TYR A 258 -26.44 18.95 37.49
N LYS A 259 -26.80 17.78 36.96
CA LYS A 259 -26.15 16.48 37.22
C LYS A 259 -25.95 15.73 35.88
N CYS A 260 -24.97 16.18 35.10
CA CYS A 260 -24.64 15.62 33.79
C CYS A 260 -24.28 14.12 33.90
N PRO A 261 -25.00 13.21 33.20
CA PRO A 261 -24.66 11.79 33.20
C PRO A 261 -23.44 11.46 32.34
N TYR A 262 -23.11 12.35 31.38
CA TYR A 262 -22.06 12.13 30.39
C TYR A 262 -20.71 12.67 30.85
N LYS A 263 -19.64 11.91 30.62
CA LYS A 263 -18.26 12.28 31.02
C LYS A 263 -17.30 12.48 29.85
N HIS A 264 -17.82 12.55 28.62
CA HIS A 264 -16.97 12.73 27.43
C HIS A 264 -16.44 14.15 27.28
N ILE A 265 -15.35 14.30 26.52
CA ILE A 265 -14.64 15.57 26.28
C ILE A 265 -15.59 16.68 25.79
N PHE A 266 -16.56 16.32 24.95
CA PHE A 266 -17.50 17.26 24.33
C PHE A 266 -18.81 17.48 25.08
N ALA A 267 -19.00 16.90 26.29
CA ALA A 267 -20.28 16.94 27.01
C ALA A 267 -20.77 18.37 27.32
N TYR A 268 -19.84 19.31 27.48
CA TYR A 268 -20.12 20.72 27.77
C TYR A 268 -19.83 21.67 26.60
N SER A 269 -19.53 21.13 25.41
CA SER A 269 -19.17 21.93 24.25
C SER A 269 -20.41 22.41 23.46
N SER A 270 -20.37 23.66 22.99
CA SER A 270 -21.38 24.25 22.10
C SER A 270 -21.06 24.10 20.61
N LEU A 271 -19.98 23.40 20.26
CA LEU A 271 -19.55 23.20 18.86
C LEU A 271 -20.60 22.43 18.05
N SER A 272 -20.71 22.66 16.75
CA SER A 272 -21.60 21.88 15.89
C SER A 272 -21.14 20.42 15.78
N ASP A 273 -22.07 19.50 15.50
CA ASP A 273 -21.74 18.08 15.27
C ASP A 273 -20.74 17.90 14.12
N THR A 274 -20.85 18.71 13.07
CA THR A 274 -19.86 18.73 11.98
C THR A 274 -18.46 19.10 12.45
N ALA A 275 -18.34 20.11 13.32
CA ALA A 275 -17.05 20.53 13.85
C ALA A 275 -16.45 19.46 14.77
N ILE A 276 -17.28 18.86 15.65
CA ILE A 276 -16.86 17.75 16.51
C ILE A 276 -16.41 16.56 15.66
N GLY A 277 -17.15 16.21 14.61
CA GLY A 277 -16.81 15.15 13.67
C GLY A 277 -15.43 15.36 13.02
N TRP A 278 -15.15 16.54 12.48
CA TRP A 278 -13.83 16.84 11.90
C TRP A 278 -12.70 16.85 12.93
N ILE A 279 -12.94 17.38 14.14
CA ILE A 279 -11.93 17.39 15.21
C ILE A 279 -11.58 15.97 15.63
N VAL A 280 -12.59 15.14 15.89
CA VAL A 280 -12.39 13.73 16.30
C VAL A 280 -11.76 12.94 15.16
N LEU A 281 -12.18 13.15 13.91
CA LEU A 281 -11.59 12.48 12.76
C LEU A 281 -10.09 12.80 12.60
N LEU A 282 -9.71 14.08 12.63
CA LEU A 282 -8.32 14.51 12.49
C LEU A 282 -7.46 14.05 13.68
N ALA A 283 -7.97 14.18 14.90
CA ALA A 283 -7.27 13.74 16.10
C ALA A 283 -7.05 12.22 16.09
N SER A 284 -8.09 11.44 15.78
CA SER A 284 -8.04 9.98 15.76
C SER A 284 -7.14 9.49 14.62
N THR A 285 -7.26 10.06 13.42
CA THR A 285 -6.35 9.73 12.29
C THR A 285 -4.89 10.05 12.64
N THR A 286 -4.62 11.17 13.32
CA THR A 286 -3.26 11.51 13.78
C THR A 286 -2.74 10.49 14.78
N VAL A 287 -3.54 10.14 15.79
CA VAL A 287 -3.20 9.09 16.76
C VAL A 287 -2.95 7.75 16.06
N LEU A 288 -3.78 7.40 15.07
CA LEU A 288 -3.64 6.18 14.29
C LEU A 288 -2.29 6.14 13.56
N ILE A 289 -1.92 7.23 12.88
CA ILE A 289 -0.63 7.37 12.19
C ILE A 289 0.54 7.30 13.19
N VAL A 290 0.45 8.00 14.32
CA VAL A 290 1.49 7.97 15.36
C VAL A 290 1.65 6.58 15.97
N CYS A 291 0.55 5.89 16.26
CA CYS A 291 0.55 4.51 16.73
C CYS A 291 1.22 3.59 15.70
N LEU A 292 0.84 3.71 14.43
CA LEU A 292 1.47 2.95 13.36
C LEU A 292 2.98 3.19 13.33
N VAL A 293 3.41 4.46 13.35
CA VAL A 293 4.83 4.86 13.38
C VAL A 293 5.56 4.33 14.63
N GLY A 294 4.92 4.38 15.79
CA GLY A 294 5.46 3.84 17.05
C GLY A 294 5.67 2.33 16.96
N VAL A 295 4.72 1.59 16.38
CA VAL A 295 4.86 0.15 16.09
C VAL A 295 6.01 -0.10 15.11
N ILE A 296 6.21 0.75 14.06
CA ILE A 296 7.38 0.67 13.16
C ILE A 296 8.65 0.63 13.99
N HIS A 297 8.85 1.67 14.80
CA HIS A 297 10.13 1.87 15.47
C HIS A 297 10.37 0.81 16.53
N LEU A 298 9.34 0.41 17.27
CA LEU A 298 9.48 -0.64 18.27
C LEU A 298 9.85 -1.98 17.64
N ILE A 299 9.20 -2.33 16.52
CA ILE A 299 9.46 -3.59 15.84
C ILE A 299 10.77 -3.52 15.05
N GLN A 300 11.14 -2.39 14.46
CA GLN A 300 12.47 -2.21 13.86
C GLN A 300 13.58 -2.39 14.89
N VAL A 301 13.41 -1.87 16.11
CA VAL A 301 14.37 -2.08 17.21
C VAL A 301 14.38 -3.54 17.70
N LEU A 302 13.24 -4.24 17.65
CA LEU A 302 13.17 -5.68 17.91
C LEU A 302 13.77 -6.52 16.77
N LEU A 303 13.70 -6.06 15.52
CA LEU A 303 14.17 -6.75 14.32
C LEU A 303 15.66 -6.49 14.03
N HIS A 304 16.21 -5.34 14.45
CA HIS A 304 17.60 -4.97 14.18
C HIS A 304 18.58 -5.79 15.02
N ALA A 305 19.56 -6.37 14.32
CA ALA A 305 20.47 -7.44 14.73
C ALA A 305 19.85 -8.86 14.83
N PRO A 306 19.26 -9.35 15.96
CA PRO A 306 19.01 -10.79 16.13
C PRO A 306 18.04 -11.40 15.11
N THR A 307 16.91 -10.74 14.85
CA THR A 307 15.80 -11.29 14.07
C THR A 307 16.11 -11.32 12.58
N ALA A 308 16.97 -10.44 12.08
CA ALA A 308 17.55 -10.59 10.75
C ALA A 308 18.36 -11.89 10.64
N SER A 309 19.09 -12.31 11.70
CA SER A 309 19.78 -13.61 11.74
C SER A 309 18.82 -14.80 11.79
N TYR A 310 17.73 -14.70 12.56
CA TYR A 310 16.69 -15.73 12.59
C TYR A 310 15.89 -15.82 11.30
N LEU A 311 15.52 -14.67 10.71
CA LEU A 311 14.84 -14.59 9.41
C LEU A 311 15.76 -15.14 8.32
N ARG A 312 17.08 -14.86 8.36
CA ARG A 312 18.08 -15.51 7.50
C ARG A 312 18.12 -17.03 7.69
N SER A 313 18.10 -17.53 8.93
CA SER A 313 18.10 -18.97 9.23
C SER A 313 16.79 -19.65 8.78
N LEU A 314 15.65 -18.96 8.88
CA LEU A 314 14.35 -19.45 8.43
C LEU A 314 14.21 -19.43 6.91
N ILE A 315 14.68 -18.37 6.24
CA ILE A 315 14.61 -18.24 4.77
C ILE A 315 15.68 -19.10 4.08
N GLY A 316 16.86 -19.25 4.69
CA GLY A 316 17.97 -20.06 4.17
C GLY A 316 17.78 -21.57 4.34
N LYS A 317 16.83 -22.01 5.16
CA LYS A 317 16.45 -23.42 5.27
C LYS A 317 15.50 -23.79 4.13
N GLU A 318 16.08 -24.20 3.00
CA GLU A 318 15.31 -24.86 1.96
C GLU A 318 14.75 -26.20 2.48
N CYS A 319 13.46 -26.47 2.27
CA CYS A 319 12.87 -27.76 2.61
C CYS A 319 13.55 -28.90 1.81
N PRO A 320 13.75 -30.09 2.40
CA PRO A 320 14.57 -31.14 1.79
C PRO A 320 13.89 -31.83 0.59
N GLY A 321 14.68 -32.04 -0.46
CA GLY A 321 14.36 -32.95 -1.57
C GLY A 321 13.00 -32.69 -2.24
N ARG A 322 12.07 -33.63 -2.05
CA ARG A 322 10.75 -33.64 -2.71
C ARG A 322 9.84 -32.47 -2.30
N TRP A 323 10.09 -31.84 -1.15
CA TRP A 323 9.29 -30.73 -0.61
C TRP A 323 9.83 -29.35 -1.00
N LYS A 324 10.80 -29.24 -1.92
CA LYS A 324 11.31 -27.97 -2.45
C LYS A 324 10.22 -26.97 -2.91
N PRO A 325 9.11 -27.39 -3.54
CA PRO A 325 8.02 -26.48 -3.89
C PRO A 325 7.36 -25.83 -2.67
N CYS A 326 7.37 -26.52 -1.51
CA CYS A 326 6.73 -26.07 -0.28
C CYS A 326 7.50 -24.93 0.41
N THR A 327 8.81 -24.79 0.14
CA THR A 327 9.64 -23.72 0.71
C THR A 327 9.01 -22.34 0.50
N GLY A 328 8.49 -22.07 -0.69
CA GLY A 328 7.87 -20.78 -1.00
C GLY A 328 6.59 -20.51 -0.21
N TYR A 329 5.80 -21.55 0.12
CA TYR A 329 4.60 -21.41 0.94
C TYR A 329 4.93 -21.20 2.41
N VAL A 330 5.98 -21.85 2.92
CA VAL A 330 6.48 -21.61 4.28
C VAL A 330 6.97 -20.17 4.42
N VAL A 331 7.75 -19.69 3.43
CA VAL A 331 8.22 -18.30 3.39
C VAL A 331 7.05 -17.32 3.32
N MET A 332 6.00 -17.63 2.56
CA MET A 332 4.77 -16.83 2.53
C MET A 332 4.06 -16.79 3.89
N LEU A 333 3.94 -17.93 4.58
CA LEU A 333 3.37 -18.00 5.92
C LEU A 333 4.19 -17.18 6.94
N VAL A 334 5.52 -17.17 6.81
CA VAL A 334 6.39 -16.30 7.62
C VAL A 334 6.08 -14.82 7.34
N GLY A 335 5.93 -14.41 6.08
CA GLY A 335 5.55 -13.04 5.73
C GLY A 335 4.19 -12.64 6.30
N LEU A 336 3.22 -13.56 6.27
CA LEU A 336 1.90 -13.39 6.86
C LEU A 336 1.99 -13.18 8.38
N LEU A 337 2.67 -14.08 9.11
CA LEU A 337 2.79 -13.99 10.57
C LEU A 337 3.55 -12.74 11.03
N ILE A 338 4.64 -12.40 10.32
CA ILE A 338 5.39 -11.18 10.64
C ILE A 338 4.51 -9.94 10.41
N THR A 339 3.73 -9.91 9.33
CA THR A 339 2.88 -8.75 9.04
C THR A 339 1.67 -8.69 9.96
N LEU A 340 1.15 -9.80 10.46
CA LEU A 340 0.17 -9.79 11.55
C LEU A 340 0.72 -9.16 12.82
N ALA A 341 1.99 -9.42 13.14
CA ALA A 341 2.65 -8.82 14.28
C ALA A 341 2.99 -7.33 14.05
N ILE A 342 3.43 -6.97 12.84
CA ILE A 342 3.81 -5.58 12.47
C ILE A 342 2.59 -4.71 12.16
N GLN A 343 1.49 -5.31 11.72
CA GLN A 343 0.28 -4.66 11.21
C GLN A 343 0.49 -3.69 10.03
N SER A 344 1.67 -3.70 9.39
CA SER A 344 1.99 -2.79 8.29
C SER A 344 2.79 -3.48 7.20
N ASN A 345 2.17 -3.58 6.02
CA ASN A 345 2.75 -4.23 4.85
C ASN A 345 3.87 -3.41 4.20
N ASN A 346 3.67 -2.09 4.01
CA ASN A 346 4.67 -1.19 3.42
C ASN A 346 6.00 -1.24 4.17
N ILE A 347 5.93 -1.46 5.46
CA ILE A 347 7.02 -1.23 6.40
C ILE A 347 7.82 -2.51 6.59
N PHE A 348 7.13 -3.65 6.53
CA PHE A 348 7.76 -4.93 6.26
C PHE A 348 8.50 -4.93 4.91
N CYS A 349 7.86 -4.49 3.82
CA CYS A 349 8.49 -4.40 2.49
C CYS A 349 9.70 -3.44 2.46
N SER A 350 9.60 -2.29 3.13
CA SER A 350 10.68 -1.33 3.29
C SER A 350 11.88 -1.92 4.03
N SER A 351 11.66 -2.84 4.98
CA SER A 351 12.74 -3.51 5.71
C SER A 351 13.47 -4.56 4.86
N LEU A 352 12.75 -5.22 3.94
CA LEU A 352 13.31 -6.21 3.02
C LEU A 352 14.09 -5.56 1.86
N THR A 353 13.70 -4.35 1.45
CA THR A 353 14.33 -3.61 0.35
C THR A 353 15.87 -3.46 0.51
N PRO A 354 16.39 -3.02 1.68
CA PRO A 354 17.82 -3.05 2.01
C PRO A 354 18.50 -4.42 1.87
N LEU A 355 17.82 -5.49 2.26
CA LEU A 355 18.37 -6.85 2.24
C LEU A 355 18.52 -7.37 0.81
N VAL A 356 17.57 -7.04 -0.06
CA VAL A 356 17.69 -7.36 -1.50
C VAL A 356 18.71 -6.45 -2.19
N GLY A 357 18.75 -5.17 -1.83
CA GLY A 357 19.76 -4.22 -2.33
C GLY A 357 21.19 -4.65 -2.01
N SER A 358 21.43 -5.14 -0.80
CA SER A 358 22.73 -5.69 -0.39
C SER A 358 23.02 -7.09 -0.97
N GLY A 359 22.03 -7.74 -1.60
CA GLY A 359 22.18 -9.09 -2.17
C GLY A 359 22.11 -10.22 -1.15
N VAL A 360 21.68 -9.93 0.08
CA VAL A 360 21.50 -10.94 1.15
C VAL A 360 20.29 -11.83 0.87
N ILE A 361 19.23 -11.27 0.27
CA ILE A 361 18.01 -11.97 -0.12
C ILE A 361 17.80 -11.74 -1.62
N THR A 362 17.33 -12.77 -2.35
CA THR A 362 16.99 -12.61 -3.76
C THR A 362 15.57 -12.07 -3.94
N LEU A 363 15.30 -11.40 -5.07
CA LEU A 363 13.96 -10.92 -5.41
C LEU A 363 12.93 -12.07 -5.43
N ASP A 364 13.36 -13.26 -5.85
CA ASP A 364 12.55 -14.49 -5.90
C ASP A 364 12.16 -15.02 -4.51
N GLN A 365 13.01 -14.81 -3.49
CA GLN A 365 12.71 -15.12 -2.08
C GLN A 365 11.84 -14.05 -1.42
N MET A 366 12.00 -12.78 -1.82
CA MET A 366 11.18 -11.67 -1.34
C MET A 366 9.74 -11.76 -1.83
N TYR A 367 9.51 -12.23 -3.06
CA TYR A 367 8.15 -12.29 -3.64
C TYR A 367 7.12 -13.02 -2.76
N PRO A 368 7.32 -14.29 -2.34
CA PRO A 368 6.37 -14.95 -1.45
C PRO A 368 6.23 -14.27 -0.08
N LEU A 369 7.27 -13.59 0.45
CA LEU A 369 7.17 -12.82 1.69
C LEU A 369 6.18 -11.66 1.55
N ILE A 370 6.24 -10.93 0.43
CA ILE A 370 5.31 -9.82 0.15
C ILE A 370 3.88 -10.33 0.03
N LEU A 371 3.66 -11.43 -0.69
CA LEU A 371 2.31 -12.00 -0.83
C LEU A 371 1.72 -12.41 0.52
N GLY A 372 2.54 -13.03 1.37
CA GLY A 372 2.17 -13.31 2.75
C GLY A 372 1.83 -12.05 3.53
N ALA A 373 2.64 -11.00 3.37
CA ALA A 373 2.44 -9.72 4.01
C ALA A 373 1.16 -9.01 3.58
N ASN A 374 0.79 -9.03 2.30
CA ASN A 374 -0.49 -8.50 1.80
C ASN A 374 -1.68 -9.22 2.47
N ILE A 375 -1.63 -10.56 2.56
CA ILE A 375 -2.67 -11.34 3.27
C ILE A 375 -2.70 -10.97 4.76
N GLY A 376 -1.53 -10.90 5.43
CA GLY A 376 -1.43 -10.51 6.83
C GLY A 376 -1.98 -9.10 7.11
N GLY A 377 -1.71 -8.13 6.23
CA GLY A 377 -2.23 -6.77 6.34
C GLY A 377 -3.76 -6.69 6.25
N SER A 378 -4.38 -7.64 5.53
CA SER A 378 -5.85 -7.73 5.38
C SER A 378 -6.55 -8.01 6.72
N PHE A 379 -5.90 -8.72 7.65
CA PHE A 379 -6.46 -8.99 8.98
C PHE A 379 -6.62 -7.72 9.83
N SER A 380 -5.88 -6.64 9.53
CA SER A 380 -6.10 -5.36 10.21
C SER A 380 -7.48 -4.79 9.89
N ALA A 381 -7.97 -4.95 8.65
CA ALA A 381 -9.34 -4.56 8.28
C ALA A 381 -10.37 -5.43 9.00
N VAL A 382 -10.09 -6.73 9.18
CA VAL A 382 -10.94 -7.62 9.99
C VAL A 382 -10.97 -7.17 11.45
N MET A 383 -9.82 -6.81 12.03
CA MET A 383 -9.76 -6.23 13.37
C MET A 383 -10.56 -4.91 13.47
N ALA A 384 -10.50 -4.05 12.44
CA ALA A 384 -11.30 -2.84 12.38
C ALA A 384 -12.81 -3.14 12.30
N ALA A 385 -13.20 -4.15 11.53
CA ALA A 385 -14.59 -4.59 11.46
C ALA A 385 -15.09 -5.15 12.80
N LEU A 386 -14.26 -5.94 13.49
CA LEU A 386 -14.54 -6.49 14.82
C LEU A 386 -14.67 -5.42 15.92
N THR A 387 -14.19 -4.20 15.68
CA THR A 387 -14.35 -3.05 16.60
C THR A 387 -15.53 -2.15 16.27
N ALA A 388 -16.27 -2.47 15.20
CA ALA A 388 -17.46 -1.72 14.84
C ALA A 388 -18.63 -2.20 15.70
N ASP A 389 -19.46 -1.25 16.16
CA ASP A 389 -20.64 -1.55 16.96
C ASP A 389 -21.51 -2.63 16.30
N GLY A 390 -22.15 -3.49 17.10
CA GLY A 390 -22.94 -4.64 16.61
C GLY A 390 -23.99 -4.30 15.55
N SER A 391 -24.49 -3.05 15.49
CA SER A 391 -25.43 -2.60 14.46
C SER A 391 -24.83 -2.29 13.09
N ARG A 392 -23.51 -2.04 13.03
CA ARG A 392 -22.73 -1.72 11.82
C ARG A 392 -21.80 -2.87 11.40
N PHE A 393 -21.61 -3.84 12.31
CA PHE A 393 -20.71 -4.98 12.20
C PHE A 393 -20.84 -5.78 10.90
N GLU A 394 -22.07 -6.03 10.43
CA GLU A 394 -22.31 -6.81 9.21
C GLU A 394 -21.60 -6.20 7.99
N LYS A 395 -21.86 -4.91 7.73
CA LYS A 395 -21.32 -4.19 6.57
C LYS A 395 -19.81 -4.02 6.65
N THR A 396 -19.29 -3.75 7.86
CA THR A 396 -17.84 -3.61 8.06
C THR A 396 -17.12 -4.94 7.88
N LEU A 397 -17.72 -6.04 8.34
CA LEU A 397 -17.17 -7.37 8.16
C LEU A 397 -17.18 -7.80 6.69
N HIS A 398 -18.26 -7.53 5.93
CA HIS A 398 -18.25 -7.76 4.48
C HIS A 398 -17.11 -7.01 3.79
N MET A 399 -16.91 -5.73 4.13
CA MET A 399 -15.84 -4.92 3.56
C MET A 399 -14.45 -5.47 3.91
N ALA A 400 -14.23 -5.85 5.17
CA ALA A 400 -12.97 -6.46 5.60
C ALA A 400 -12.70 -7.80 4.90
N MET A 401 -13.74 -8.63 4.75
CA MET A 401 -13.63 -9.91 4.07
C MET A 401 -13.36 -9.76 2.57
N CYS A 402 -13.93 -8.74 1.91
CA CYS A 402 -13.58 -8.40 0.52
C CYS A 402 -12.06 -8.20 0.36
N GLN A 403 -11.40 -7.55 1.32
CA GLN A 403 -9.94 -7.34 1.27
C GLN A 403 -9.15 -8.64 1.43
N VAL A 404 -9.57 -9.50 2.36
CA VAL A 404 -8.95 -10.82 2.55
C VAL A 404 -9.11 -11.66 1.28
N ILE A 405 -10.32 -11.69 0.72
CA ILE A 405 -10.64 -12.41 -0.52
C ILE A 405 -9.81 -11.88 -1.68
N TYR A 406 -9.72 -10.56 -1.86
CA TYR A 406 -8.91 -9.93 -2.90
C TYR A 406 -7.43 -10.37 -2.83
N ASN A 407 -6.81 -10.30 -1.65
CA ASN A 407 -5.41 -10.66 -1.48
C ASN A 407 -5.15 -12.18 -1.62
N VAL A 408 -6.10 -13.01 -1.19
CA VAL A 408 -6.02 -14.47 -1.37
C VAL A 408 -6.18 -14.85 -2.84
N ILE A 409 -7.15 -14.28 -3.55
CA ILE A 409 -7.36 -14.53 -4.99
C ILE A 409 -6.18 -14.00 -5.80
N GLY A 410 -5.66 -12.81 -5.50
CA GLY A 410 -4.47 -12.26 -6.14
C GLY A 410 -3.25 -13.16 -5.97
N THR A 411 -3.04 -13.66 -4.75
CA THR A 411 -2.00 -14.64 -4.46
C THR A 411 -2.22 -15.94 -5.23
N PHE A 412 -3.45 -16.45 -5.30
CA PHE A 412 -3.78 -17.63 -6.09
C PHE A 412 -3.46 -17.42 -7.59
N ALA A 413 -3.92 -16.30 -8.15
CA ALA A 413 -3.78 -15.97 -9.57
C ALA A 413 -2.32 -15.78 -10.00
N PHE A 414 -1.49 -15.12 -9.19
CA PHE A 414 -0.12 -14.73 -9.55
C PHE A 414 0.99 -15.49 -8.82
N TYR A 415 0.68 -16.48 -7.97
CA TYR A 415 1.69 -17.30 -7.31
C TYR A 415 1.47 -18.80 -7.47
N LEU A 416 0.23 -19.28 -7.35
CA LEU A 416 -0.06 -20.72 -7.48
C LEU A 416 0.07 -21.20 -8.93
N ILE A 417 -0.26 -20.34 -9.90
CA ILE A 417 -0.11 -20.67 -11.32
C ILE A 417 1.36 -20.42 -11.75
N PRO A 418 2.14 -21.46 -12.13
CA PRO A 418 3.58 -21.31 -12.39
C PRO A 418 3.90 -20.35 -13.54
N CYS A 419 2.98 -20.23 -14.51
CA CYS A 419 3.12 -19.36 -15.66
C CYS A 419 3.02 -17.87 -15.28
N THR A 420 2.10 -17.52 -14.38
CA THR A 420 1.85 -16.13 -13.98
C THR A 420 2.84 -15.65 -12.92
N ARG A 421 3.39 -16.55 -12.10
CA ARG A 421 4.41 -16.25 -11.07
C ARG A 421 5.61 -15.46 -11.59
N LYS A 422 6.01 -15.68 -12.83
CA LYS A 422 7.16 -15.00 -13.43
C LYS A 422 6.87 -13.57 -13.85
N ILE A 423 5.60 -13.19 -14.02
CA ILE A 423 5.21 -11.88 -14.58
C ILE A 423 5.60 -10.74 -13.62
N PRO A 424 5.20 -10.72 -12.33
CA PRO A 424 5.54 -9.60 -11.45
C PRO A 424 7.04 -9.48 -11.20
N ILE A 425 7.72 -10.62 -11.01
CA ILE A 425 9.17 -10.67 -10.79
C ILE A 425 9.93 -10.13 -12.02
N PHE A 426 9.51 -10.51 -13.23
CA PHE A 426 10.12 -10.02 -14.46
C PHE A 426 9.93 -8.52 -14.63
N LEU A 427 8.72 -8.02 -14.41
CA LEU A 427 8.41 -6.60 -14.58
C LEU A 427 9.17 -5.74 -13.55
N ALA A 428 9.23 -6.18 -12.28
CA ALA A 428 10.02 -5.52 -11.25
C ALA A 428 11.53 -5.51 -11.56
N ARG A 429 12.08 -6.63 -12.04
CA ARG A 429 13.49 -6.70 -12.45
C ARG A 429 13.78 -5.78 -13.64
N LYS A 430 12.89 -5.71 -14.63
CA LYS A 430 13.00 -4.79 -15.76
C LYS A 430 12.96 -3.33 -15.34
N LEU A 431 12.09 -2.98 -14.40
CA LEU A 431 12.00 -1.61 -13.87
C LEU A 431 13.28 -1.21 -13.12
N GLY A 432 13.87 -2.14 -12.36
CA GLY A 432 15.19 -1.97 -11.75
C GLY A 432 16.32 -1.80 -12.76
N GLU A 433 16.33 -2.57 -13.86
CA GLU A 433 17.33 -2.45 -14.93
C GLU A 433 17.30 -1.07 -15.60
N ILE A 434 16.11 -0.58 -15.95
CA ILE A 434 15.91 0.75 -16.56
C ILE A 434 16.42 1.84 -15.62
N THR A 435 16.12 1.72 -14.33
CA THR A 435 16.54 2.65 -13.28
C THR A 435 18.05 2.71 -13.11
N ASN A 436 18.74 1.58 -13.29
CA ASN A 436 20.20 1.54 -13.26
C ASN A 436 20.81 2.26 -14.47
N GLN A 437 20.19 2.14 -15.65
CA GLN A 437 20.64 2.83 -16.86
C GLN A 437 20.37 4.35 -16.80
N TYR A 438 19.21 4.76 -16.27
CA TYR A 438 18.73 6.13 -16.23
C TYR A 438 18.34 6.51 -14.79
N ARG A 439 19.25 7.11 -14.01
CA ARG A 439 18.96 7.44 -12.59
C ARG A 439 17.80 8.43 -12.40
N TRP A 440 17.60 9.35 -13.35
CA TRP A 440 16.47 10.30 -13.37
C TRP A 440 15.11 9.62 -13.56
N PHE A 441 15.10 8.39 -14.06
CA PHE A 441 13.88 7.62 -14.29
C PHE A 441 13.05 7.48 -13.03
N ILE A 442 13.64 7.36 -11.84
CA ILE A 442 12.85 7.20 -10.60
C ILE A 442 12.01 8.43 -10.27
N VAL A 443 12.59 9.62 -10.35
CA VAL A 443 11.86 10.85 -10.00
C VAL A 443 10.72 11.06 -10.99
N VAL A 444 11.00 10.81 -12.27
CA VAL A 444 9.99 10.87 -13.33
C VAL A 444 8.95 9.76 -13.16
N PHE A 445 9.35 8.54 -12.81
CA PHE A 445 8.46 7.42 -12.55
C PHE A 445 7.53 7.73 -11.38
N ILE A 446 8.04 8.22 -10.26
CA ILE A 446 7.24 8.60 -9.10
C ILE A 446 6.26 9.72 -9.46
N ALA A 447 6.73 10.78 -10.12
CA ALA A 447 5.87 11.89 -10.53
C ALA A 447 4.80 11.46 -11.55
N ILE A 448 5.15 10.59 -12.50
CA ILE A 448 4.18 10.12 -13.49
C ILE A 448 3.18 9.16 -12.84
N PHE A 449 3.65 8.17 -12.10
CA PHE A 449 2.83 7.09 -11.57
C PHE A 449 1.91 7.53 -10.42
N PHE A 450 2.41 8.36 -9.50
CA PHE A 450 1.64 8.77 -8.32
C PHE A 450 0.98 10.15 -8.43
N LEU A 451 1.32 10.97 -9.44
CA LEU A 451 0.73 12.31 -9.60
C LEU A 451 0.08 12.49 -10.98
N LEU A 452 0.83 12.27 -12.07
CA LEU A 452 0.33 12.57 -13.42
C LEU A 452 -0.76 11.60 -13.89
N ILE A 453 -0.54 10.29 -13.77
CA ILE A 453 -1.52 9.27 -14.18
C ILE A 453 -2.81 9.40 -13.37
N PRO A 454 -2.77 9.44 -12.02
CA PRO A 454 -3.92 9.75 -11.19
C PRO A 454 -4.64 11.04 -11.60
N GLY A 455 -3.90 12.13 -11.78
CA GLY A 455 -4.45 13.42 -12.17
C GLY A 455 -5.13 13.39 -13.55
N ILE A 456 -4.58 12.65 -14.50
CA ILE A 456 -5.19 12.45 -15.82
C ILE A 456 -6.47 11.63 -15.69
N ILE A 457 -6.46 10.51 -14.95
CA ILE A 457 -7.66 9.67 -14.78
C ILE A 457 -8.79 10.46 -14.12
N ILE A 458 -8.50 11.17 -13.03
CA ILE A 458 -9.47 12.05 -12.37
C ILE A 458 -9.93 13.17 -13.30
N GLY A 459 -9.02 13.78 -14.05
CA GLY A 459 -9.36 14.81 -15.04
C GLY A 459 -10.27 14.28 -16.15
N LEU A 460 -10.05 13.04 -16.60
CA LEU A 460 -10.88 12.38 -17.59
C LEU A 460 -12.30 12.13 -17.08
N THR A 461 -12.49 11.85 -15.79
CA THR A 461 -13.83 11.58 -15.24
C THR A 461 -14.65 12.83 -14.97
N LEU A 462 -14.02 14.01 -15.03
CA LEU A 462 -14.71 15.30 -15.10
C LEU A 462 -15.12 15.69 -16.53
N LEU A 463 -14.62 14.98 -17.56
CA LEU A 463 -14.98 15.25 -18.94
C LEU A 463 -16.29 14.56 -19.33
N PRO A 464 -17.06 15.14 -20.28
CA PRO A 464 -18.24 14.49 -20.82
C PRO A 464 -17.92 13.15 -21.49
N GLU A 465 -18.83 12.18 -21.38
CA GLU A 465 -18.66 10.81 -21.92
C GLU A 465 -18.27 10.78 -23.41
N TYR A 466 -18.82 11.67 -24.23
CA TYR A 466 -18.50 11.72 -25.66
C TYR A 466 -17.03 12.08 -25.93
N VAL A 467 -16.41 12.91 -25.08
CA VAL A 467 -14.98 13.27 -25.20
C VAL A 467 -14.11 12.07 -24.85
N ILE A 468 -14.47 11.35 -23.79
CA ILE A 468 -13.77 10.14 -23.35
C ILE A 468 -13.83 9.08 -24.45
N ILE A 469 -15.03 8.77 -24.95
CA ILE A 469 -15.23 7.77 -26.00
C ILE A 469 -14.44 8.12 -27.26
N THR A 470 -14.50 9.39 -27.70
CA THR A 470 -13.77 9.83 -28.90
C THR A 470 -12.26 9.76 -28.73
N CYS A 471 -11.74 10.13 -27.56
CA CYS A 471 -10.31 10.06 -27.26
C CYS A 471 -9.82 8.61 -27.22
N PHE A 472 -10.51 7.75 -26.48
CA PHE A 472 -10.16 6.33 -26.38
C PHE A 472 -10.36 5.59 -27.71
N SER A 473 -11.41 5.87 -28.49
CA SER A 473 -11.60 5.27 -29.81
C SER A 473 -10.49 5.66 -30.77
N THR A 474 -10.05 6.92 -30.75
CA THR A 474 -8.95 7.41 -31.59
C THR A 474 -7.62 6.76 -31.20
N LEU A 475 -7.35 6.67 -29.89
CA LEU A 475 -6.17 5.97 -29.38
C LEU A 475 -6.19 4.47 -29.73
N PHE A 476 -7.35 3.83 -29.57
CA PHE A 476 -7.53 2.41 -29.91
C PHE A 476 -7.33 2.16 -31.40
N ILE A 477 -7.89 2.99 -32.28
CA ILE A 477 -7.67 2.91 -33.73
C ILE A 477 -6.18 3.09 -34.04
N LEU A 478 -5.49 4.04 -33.42
CA LEU A 478 -4.05 4.24 -33.61
C LEU A 478 -3.25 3.00 -33.20
N VAL A 479 -3.52 2.43 -32.02
CA VAL A 479 -2.84 1.22 -31.52
C VAL A 479 -3.15 0.01 -32.41
N LEU A 480 -4.40 -0.13 -32.86
CA LEU A 480 -4.82 -1.21 -33.75
C LEU A 480 -4.13 -1.09 -35.12
N VAL A 481 -4.00 0.13 -35.67
CA VAL A 481 -3.24 0.40 -36.90
C VAL A 481 -1.76 0.05 -36.71
N ILE A 482 -1.14 0.46 -35.60
CA ILE A 482 0.25 0.10 -35.28
C ILE A 482 0.41 -1.42 -35.15
N ALA A 483 -0.50 -2.10 -34.46
CA ALA A 483 -0.49 -3.54 -34.28
C ALA A 483 -0.67 -4.28 -35.62
N ILE A 484 -1.61 -3.86 -36.45
CA ILE A 484 -1.82 -4.41 -37.80
C ILE A 484 -0.56 -4.21 -38.65
N ILE A 485 0.05 -3.02 -38.65
CA ILE A 485 1.31 -2.77 -39.37
C ILE A 485 2.42 -3.70 -38.85
N THR A 486 2.52 -3.89 -37.54
CA THR A 486 3.55 -4.77 -36.93
C THR A 486 3.31 -6.24 -37.25
N ILE A 487 2.05 -6.68 -37.32
CA ILE A 487 1.66 -8.04 -37.73
C ILE A 487 1.90 -8.24 -39.23
N MET A 488 1.55 -7.25 -40.06
CA MET A 488 1.77 -7.29 -41.51
C MET A 488 3.26 -7.30 -41.86
N GLN A 489 4.11 -6.56 -41.14
CA GLN A 489 5.57 -6.65 -41.24
C GLN A 489 6.09 -8.08 -40.99
N LYS A 490 5.42 -8.85 -40.12
CA LYS A 490 5.84 -10.21 -39.73
C LYS A 490 5.29 -11.31 -40.64
N TYR A 491 4.08 -11.15 -41.19
CA TYR A 491 3.37 -12.20 -41.94
C TYR A 491 3.12 -11.90 -43.44
N CYS A 492 3.16 -10.65 -43.88
CA CYS A 492 2.87 -10.25 -45.27
C CYS A 492 3.75 -9.08 -45.74
N PHE A 493 5.04 -9.38 -45.95
CA PHE A 493 6.07 -8.40 -46.33
C PHE A 493 5.85 -7.77 -47.72
N GLY A 494 5.14 -8.44 -48.64
CA GLY A 494 4.96 -8.00 -50.04
C GLY A 494 3.85 -6.98 -50.30
N LEU A 495 2.92 -6.77 -49.36
CA LEU A 495 1.75 -5.88 -49.53
C LEU A 495 1.93 -4.49 -48.89
N LEU A 496 3.04 -4.25 -48.20
CA LEU A 496 3.27 -3.04 -47.40
C LEU A 496 4.15 -2.02 -48.16
N PRO A 497 3.81 -0.72 -48.18
CA PRO A 497 4.66 0.32 -48.76
C PRO A 497 6.05 0.36 -48.09
N PRO A 498 7.14 0.66 -48.83
CA PRO A 498 8.51 0.56 -48.33
C PRO A 498 8.80 1.45 -47.09
N ILE A 499 8.04 2.52 -46.88
CA ILE A 499 8.17 3.43 -45.72
C ILE A 499 7.73 2.76 -44.41
N LEU A 500 6.81 1.79 -44.47
CA LEU A 500 6.26 1.09 -43.31
C LEU A 500 6.98 -0.25 -43.03
N HIS A 501 8.02 -0.62 -43.78
CA HIS A 501 8.77 -1.86 -43.56
C HIS A 501 9.62 -1.83 -42.30
N THR A 502 10.15 -0.66 -41.94
CA THR A 502 10.95 -0.50 -40.73
C THR A 502 10.44 0.67 -39.91
N TRP A 503 10.41 0.49 -38.60
CA TRP A 503 10.14 1.55 -37.63
C TRP A 503 11.34 2.50 -37.49
N ASN A 504 11.92 2.97 -38.61
CA ASN A 504 13.04 3.91 -38.70
C ASN A 504 12.58 5.36 -38.93
N TRP A 505 11.39 5.56 -39.50
CA TRP A 505 10.78 6.88 -39.72
C TRP A 505 10.24 7.55 -38.44
N VAL A 506 9.98 6.77 -37.39
CA VAL A 506 9.53 7.30 -36.09
C VAL A 506 10.68 8.09 -35.44
N PRO A 507 10.45 9.25 -34.83
CA PRO A 507 11.50 10.02 -34.16
C PRO A 507 12.28 9.18 -33.13
N ILE A 508 13.60 9.39 -33.01
CA ILE A 508 14.48 8.66 -32.07
C ILE A 508 13.95 8.76 -30.63
N TYR A 509 13.37 9.91 -30.29
CA TYR A 509 12.69 10.23 -29.03
C TYR A 509 11.56 9.26 -28.65
N LEU A 510 10.90 8.59 -29.59
CA LEU A 510 9.78 7.68 -29.29
C LEU A 510 10.21 6.20 -29.20
N ARG A 511 11.44 5.84 -29.57
CA ARG A 511 11.99 4.48 -29.31
C ARG A 511 12.83 4.42 -28.06
N SER A 512 13.73 5.40 -27.93
CA SER A 512 14.85 5.33 -27.01
C SER A 512 14.79 6.48 -26.03
N LEU A 513 15.09 6.17 -24.77
CA LEU A 513 15.27 7.16 -23.71
C LEU A 513 16.65 7.83 -23.76
N GLU A 514 17.58 7.30 -24.55
CA GLU A 514 18.95 7.79 -24.74
C GLU A 514 19.06 9.28 -25.12
N PRO A 515 18.25 9.85 -26.06
CA PRO A 515 18.30 11.28 -26.37
C PRO A 515 17.82 12.20 -25.24
N TYR A 516 17.02 11.70 -24.29
CA TYR A 516 16.58 12.48 -23.13
C TYR A 516 17.60 12.50 -21.99
N ASP A 517 18.48 11.50 -21.93
CA ASP A 517 19.46 11.34 -20.86
C ASP A 517 20.37 12.56 -20.64
N PRO A 518 20.98 13.20 -21.66
CA PRO A 518 21.86 14.35 -21.43
C PRO A 518 21.10 15.59 -20.92
N LEU A 519 19.88 15.81 -21.40
CA LEU A 519 19.05 16.95 -20.98
C LEU A 519 18.52 16.75 -19.56
N MET A 520 17.95 15.58 -19.27
CA MET A 520 17.44 15.24 -17.94
C MET A 520 18.56 15.20 -16.91
N THR A 521 19.71 14.59 -17.24
CA THR A 521 20.85 14.57 -16.32
C THR A 521 21.32 15.99 -15.98
N ARG A 522 21.34 16.93 -16.95
CA ARG A 522 21.70 18.33 -16.68
C ARG A 522 20.70 19.03 -15.75
N ILE A 523 19.39 18.83 -15.97
CA ILE A 523 18.33 19.40 -15.12
C ILE A 523 18.44 18.85 -13.69
N PHE A 524 18.49 17.53 -13.56
CA PHE A 524 18.47 16.88 -12.26
C PHE A 524 19.80 17.02 -11.49
N THR A 525 20.95 17.13 -12.19
CA THR A 525 22.25 17.45 -11.54
C THR A 525 22.33 18.89 -11.03
N SER A 526 21.51 19.80 -11.55
CA SER A 526 21.47 21.21 -11.13
C SER A 526 20.65 21.43 -9.85
N ILE A 527 19.93 20.40 -9.37
CA ILE A 527 19.12 20.50 -8.14
C ILE A 527 20.05 20.37 -6.92
N PRO A 528 20.10 21.36 -6.01
CA PRO A 528 21.09 21.43 -4.93
C PRO A 528 21.02 20.27 -3.93
N PHE A 529 19.88 19.58 -3.82
CA PHE A 529 19.69 18.46 -2.88
C PHE A 529 19.94 17.07 -3.48
N VAL A 530 19.77 16.93 -4.80
CA VAL A 530 19.79 15.63 -5.51
C VAL A 530 20.89 15.58 -6.58
N GLY A 531 21.62 16.67 -6.80
CA GLY A 531 22.53 16.78 -7.95
C GLY A 531 23.68 15.76 -7.95
N ASN A 532 24.21 15.41 -6.76
CA ASN A 532 25.24 14.38 -6.62
C ASN A 532 24.73 12.95 -6.87
N PHE A 533 23.42 12.72 -6.77
CA PHE A 533 22.80 11.42 -7.04
C PHE A 533 22.78 11.09 -8.54
N PHE A 534 22.59 12.10 -9.40
CA PHE A 534 22.52 11.93 -10.86
C PHE A 534 23.88 11.98 -11.56
N LYS A 535 24.96 12.30 -10.85
CA LYS A 535 26.33 12.18 -11.39
C LYS A 535 26.64 10.70 -11.63
N LYS A 536 26.64 10.30 -12.89
CA LYS A 536 27.19 9.02 -13.35
C LYS A 536 28.68 9.04 -12.96
N THR A 537 29.11 8.18 -12.03
CA THR A 537 30.52 7.84 -11.89
C THR A 537 30.90 7.12 -13.16
N ARG A 538 31.43 7.87 -14.14
CA ARG A 538 32.10 7.29 -15.30
C ARG A 538 33.31 6.58 -14.72
N ILE A 539 33.21 5.26 -14.50
CA ILE A 539 34.40 4.44 -14.32
C ILE A 539 35.07 4.50 -15.69
N ASP A 540 36.13 5.29 -15.78
CA ASP A 540 36.97 5.40 -16.96
C ASP A 540 37.68 4.07 -17.21
N ASN A 541 36.97 3.08 -17.74
CA ASN A 541 37.60 1.97 -18.43
C ASN A 541 37.90 2.43 -19.85
N TYR A 542 38.90 3.30 -19.98
CA TYR A 542 39.58 3.54 -21.26
C TYR A 542 41.07 3.28 -21.09
N LYS A 543 41.53 2.33 -21.92
CA LYS A 543 42.90 1.83 -22.14
C LYS A 543 43.34 0.63 -21.31
N VAL A 544 42.76 -0.54 -21.61
CA VAL A 544 43.57 -1.72 -21.94
C VAL A 544 42.85 -2.51 -23.05
N ASN A 545 43.52 -2.55 -24.22
CA ASN A 545 43.36 -3.46 -25.37
C ASN A 545 42.22 -3.21 -26.36
N ASN A 546 42.61 -2.56 -27.47
CA ASN A 546 42.01 -2.67 -28.80
C ASN A 546 41.85 -4.15 -29.21
N VAL A 547 40.63 -4.65 -29.22
CA VAL A 547 40.18 -5.66 -30.21
C VAL A 547 38.74 -5.31 -30.58
N PRO A 548 38.42 -5.04 -31.86
CA PRO A 548 37.04 -4.78 -32.27
C PRO A 548 36.28 -6.10 -32.29
N VAL A 549 35.41 -6.33 -31.32
CA VAL A 549 34.41 -7.41 -31.40
C VAL A 549 33.23 -6.89 -32.21
N HIS A 550 33.22 -7.22 -33.50
CA HIS A 550 32.04 -7.13 -34.34
C HIS A 550 30.92 -7.99 -33.75
N ILE A 551 29.87 -7.37 -33.21
CA ILE A 551 28.59 -8.05 -32.95
C ILE A 551 27.76 -7.90 -34.24
N THR A 552 27.99 -8.78 -35.20
CA THR A 552 27.01 -9.06 -36.26
C THR A 552 26.02 -10.09 -35.76
N SER A 553 24.77 -9.68 -35.65
CA SER A 553 23.59 -10.54 -35.56
C SER A 553 23.61 -11.60 -36.67
N LYS A 554 23.64 -12.89 -36.30
CA LYS A 554 23.22 -13.98 -37.19
C LYS A 554 21.97 -14.64 -36.64
N LEU A 555 20.85 -14.31 -37.26
CA LEU A 555 19.62 -15.08 -37.28
C LEU A 555 19.58 -15.82 -38.63
N ASN A 556 19.30 -17.12 -38.57
CA ASN A 556 18.86 -18.04 -39.63
C ASN A 556 19.84 -18.51 -40.73
N GLY A 557 19.80 -19.83 -40.98
CA GLY A 557 20.34 -20.50 -42.16
C GLY A 557 20.38 -22.02 -41.99
N HIS A 558 19.63 -22.72 -42.83
CA HIS A 558 19.26 -24.14 -42.82
C HIS A 558 20.36 -25.16 -43.25
N THR A 559 20.09 -26.43 -42.92
CA THR A 559 20.25 -27.68 -43.72
C THR A 559 21.59 -28.34 -44.02
N GLN A 560 21.56 -29.69 -43.87
CA GLN A 560 22.36 -30.77 -44.52
C GLN A 560 23.82 -30.85 -44.07
N VAL A 561 24.40 -31.99 -43.66
CA VAL A 561 24.22 -33.43 -43.98
C VAL A 561 24.43 -34.27 -42.72
#